data_AF-U2ZQX8-F1
#
_entry.id   AF-U2ZQX8-F1
#
_cell.length_a   1.000
_cell.length_b   1.000
_cell.length_c   1.000
_cell.angle_alpha   90.00
_cell.angle_beta   90.00
_cell.angle_gamma   90.00
#
_symmetry.space_group_name_H-M   'P 1'
#
loop_
_entity.id
_entity.type
_entity.pdbx_description
1 polymer ?
#
loop_
_entity_poly.entity_id
_entity_poly.type
_entity_poly.pdbx_seq_one_letter_code
_entity_poly.pdbx_strand_id
1 'polypeptide(L)'
;MTEPSRGLRPQVPTMANLLRTVRDYLDSHAGQPGNRFQAQVASYLLAICEREIAYRGPMLDDGAQLCAAIRDGAHDACWDDLITRLLDETVVAVEVTRPELLDPMHRAIP
;
A
#
# COMPACT_ATOMS: atom_id res chain seq x y z
N MET A 1 -31.09 -32.67 25.41
CA MET A 1 -30.07 -31.67 25.76
C MET A 1 -29.39 -31.29 24.45
N THR A 2 -29.88 -30.24 23.81
CA THR A 2 -29.59 -29.88 22.42
C THR A 2 -28.53 -28.80 22.43
N GLU A 3 -27.33 -29.08 21.93
CA GLU A 3 -26.28 -28.08 21.76
C GLU A 3 -26.74 -26.98 20.80
N PRO A 4 -26.52 -25.69 21.10
CA PRO A 4 -26.84 -24.63 20.16
C PRO A 4 -25.78 -24.62 19.06
N SER A 5 -26.19 -24.97 17.84
CA SER A 5 -25.45 -24.71 16.61
C SER A 5 -25.06 -23.23 16.54
N ARG A 6 -23.83 -22.90 16.94
CA ARG A 6 -23.23 -21.58 16.71
C ARG A 6 -23.19 -21.35 15.20
N GLY A 7 -24.12 -20.53 14.70
CA GLY A 7 -24.12 -20.08 13.31
C GLY A 7 -22.77 -19.46 12.97
N LEU A 8 -22.04 -20.07 12.04
CA LEU A 8 -20.94 -19.42 11.35
C LEU A 8 -21.55 -18.20 10.66
N ARG A 9 -21.28 -16.99 11.16
CA ARG A 9 -21.55 -15.80 10.37
C ARG A 9 -20.70 -15.89 9.10
N PRO A 10 -21.23 -15.57 7.91
CA PRO A 10 -20.41 -15.48 6.72
C PRO A 10 -19.30 -14.47 6.99
N GLN A 11 -18.05 -14.94 7.05
CA GLN A 11 -16.92 -14.05 7.20
C GLN A 11 -16.84 -13.21 5.94
N VAL A 12 -16.96 -11.89 6.09
CA VAL A 12 -16.66 -10.96 5.01
C VAL A 12 -15.17 -11.12 4.70
N PRO A 13 -14.78 -11.43 3.47
CA PRO A 13 -13.38 -11.64 3.13
C PRO A 13 -12.58 -10.34 3.35
N THR A 14 -11.42 -10.47 3.96
CA THR A 14 -10.46 -9.37 4.09
C THR A 14 -9.91 -8.98 2.72
N MET A 15 -9.42 -7.75 2.56
CA MET A 15 -8.75 -7.32 1.32
C MET A 15 -7.59 -8.26 0.96
N ALA A 16 -6.80 -8.70 1.95
CA ALA A 16 -5.74 -9.68 1.74
C ALA A 16 -6.26 -11.03 1.19
N ASN A 17 -7.42 -11.50 1.68
CA ASN A 17 -8.05 -12.72 1.15
C ASN A 17 -8.55 -12.54 -0.28
N LEU A 18 -9.10 -11.37 -0.61
CA LEU A 18 -9.54 -11.06 -1.98
C LEU A 18 -8.35 -11.02 -2.95
N LEU A 19 -7.28 -10.30 -2.60
CA LEU A 19 -6.08 -10.17 -3.45
C LEU A 19 -5.42 -11.52 -3.70
N ARG A 20 -5.27 -12.35 -2.64
CA ARG A 20 -4.77 -13.72 -2.77
C ARG A 20 -5.63 -14.56 -3.71
N THR A 21 -6.95 -14.50 -3.56
CA THR A 21 -7.89 -15.25 -4.41
C THR A 21 -7.77 -14.85 -5.88
N VAL A 22 -7.62 -13.54 -6.16
CA VAL A 22 -7.42 -13.04 -7.52
C VAL A 22 -6.08 -13.51 -8.08
N ARG A 23 -5.00 -13.52 -7.28
CA ARG A 23 -3.70 -14.05 -7.73
C ARG A 23 -3.79 -15.53 -8.08
N ASP A 24 -4.36 -16.35 -7.21
CA ASP A 24 -4.52 -17.79 -7.43
C ASP A 24 -5.30 -18.06 -8.74
N TYR A 25 -6.35 -17.27 -9.00
CA TYR A 25 -7.12 -17.35 -10.24
C TYR A 25 -6.29 -16.96 -11.48
N LEU A 26 -5.50 -15.89 -11.41
CA LEU A 26 -4.67 -15.46 -12.54
C LEU A 26 -3.59 -16.49 -12.86
N ASP A 27 -2.96 -17.07 -11.84
CA ASP A 27 -1.93 -18.11 -12.00
C ASP A 27 -2.51 -19.38 -12.62
N SER A 28 -3.74 -19.76 -12.26
CA SER A 28 -4.41 -20.93 -12.87
C SER A 28 -4.77 -20.74 -14.35
N HIS A 29 -4.83 -19.49 -14.83
CA HIS A 29 -5.20 -19.16 -16.22
C HIS A 29 -4.02 -18.71 -17.09
N ALA A 30 -2.86 -18.41 -16.50
CA ALA A 30 -1.66 -17.95 -17.22
C ALA A 30 -1.13 -18.96 -18.26
N GLY A 31 -1.45 -20.25 -18.10
CA GLY A 31 -1.07 -21.33 -19.02
C GLY A 31 -1.97 -21.49 -20.26
N GLN A 32 -3.10 -20.77 -20.34
CA GLN A 32 -4.04 -20.94 -21.45
C GLN A 32 -3.62 -20.09 -22.68
N PRO A 33 -3.48 -20.69 -23.87
CA PRO A 33 -3.17 -19.94 -25.09
C PRO A 33 -4.31 -18.96 -25.41
N GLY A 34 -3.97 -17.67 -25.55
CA GLY A 34 -4.92 -16.58 -25.78
C GLY A 34 -5.12 -15.62 -24.59
N ASN A 35 -4.88 -16.09 -23.36
CA ASN A 35 -5.09 -15.31 -22.13
C ASN A 35 -3.79 -14.90 -21.42
N ARG A 36 -2.63 -15.40 -21.89
CA ARG A 36 -1.33 -15.19 -21.23
C ARG A 36 -0.98 -13.72 -21.04
N PHE A 37 -1.21 -12.87 -22.05
CA PHE A 37 -0.90 -11.45 -21.96
C PHE A 37 -1.79 -10.75 -20.93
N GLN A 38 -3.10 -11.00 -20.95
CA GLN A 38 -4.08 -10.42 -20.04
C GLN A 38 -3.82 -10.88 -18.60
N ALA A 39 -3.52 -12.16 -18.40
CA ALA A 39 -3.15 -12.71 -17.09
C ALA A 39 -1.89 -12.02 -16.56
N GLN A 40 -0.87 -11.81 -17.42
CA GLN A 40 0.36 -11.15 -17.01
C GLN A 40 0.17 -9.67 -16.68
N VAL A 41 -0.63 -8.94 -17.46
CA VAL A 41 -1.02 -7.54 -17.15
C VAL A 41 -1.81 -7.47 -15.85
N ALA A 42 -2.79 -8.35 -15.65
CA ALA A 42 -3.59 -8.38 -14.44
C ALA A 42 -2.75 -8.72 -13.20
N SER A 43 -1.82 -9.67 -13.30
CA SER A 43 -0.90 -10.00 -12.20
C SER A 43 0.02 -8.84 -11.86
N TYR A 44 0.49 -8.09 -12.86
CA TYR A 44 1.30 -6.89 -12.66
C TYR A 44 0.52 -5.78 -11.95
N LEU A 45 -0.71 -5.49 -12.40
CA LEU A 45 -1.58 -4.51 -11.75
C LEU A 45 -1.94 -4.93 -10.32
N LEU A 46 -2.19 -6.22 -10.08
CA LEU A 46 -2.47 -6.75 -8.76
C LEU A 46 -1.26 -6.58 -7.82
N ALA A 47 -0.04 -6.81 -8.31
CA ALA A 47 1.19 -6.59 -7.54
C ALA A 47 1.38 -5.11 -7.17
N ILE A 48 1.03 -4.18 -8.07
CA ILE A 48 1.00 -2.75 -7.75
C ILE A 48 -0.02 -2.50 -6.64
N CYS A 49 -1.26 -2.96 -6.79
CA CYS A 49 -2.30 -2.73 -5.77
C CYS A 49 -1.93 -3.30 -4.40
N GLU A 50 -1.36 -4.51 -4.33
CA GLU A 50 -0.87 -5.10 -3.08
C GLU A 50 0.20 -4.23 -2.42
N ARG A 51 1.15 -3.75 -3.22
CA ARG A 51 2.21 -2.86 -2.76
C ARG A 51 1.65 -1.54 -2.23
N GLU A 52 0.75 -0.89 -2.95
CA GLU A 52 0.15 0.38 -2.52
C GLU A 52 -0.75 0.20 -1.28
N ILE A 53 -1.45 -0.94 -1.14
CA ILE A 53 -2.27 -1.25 0.03
C ILE A 53 -1.41 -1.53 1.27
N ALA A 54 -0.30 -2.27 1.09
CA ALA A 54 0.69 -2.46 2.14
C ALA A 54 1.33 -1.13 2.52
N TYR A 55 1.50 -0.23 1.56
CA TYR A 55 1.97 1.14 1.72
C TYR A 55 0.89 2.14 2.16
N ARG A 56 0.01 1.77 3.10
CA ARG A 56 -0.72 2.78 3.90
C ARG A 56 0.21 3.41 4.95
N GLY A 57 1.32 3.98 4.50
CA GLY A 57 2.04 4.98 5.30
C GLY A 57 1.14 6.21 5.48
N PRO A 58 1.37 7.06 6.48
CA PRO A 58 0.67 8.32 6.56
C PRO A 58 1.12 9.15 5.36
N MET A 59 0.38 9.10 4.26
CA MET A 59 0.22 10.34 3.51
C MET A 59 -0.40 11.27 4.53
N LEU A 60 0.19 12.44 4.77
CA LEU A 60 -0.59 13.56 5.28
C LEU A 60 -1.84 13.61 4.39
N ASP A 61 -2.96 13.12 4.93
CA ASP A 61 -4.10 12.60 4.16
C ASP A 61 -4.73 13.67 3.25
N ASP A 62 -4.29 14.93 3.41
CA ASP A 62 -4.53 16.02 2.50
C ASP A 62 -3.29 16.93 2.36
N GLY A 63 -2.49 16.69 1.32
CA GLY A 63 -1.34 17.55 0.98
C GLY A 63 -1.75 18.99 0.63
N ALA A 64 -2.97 19.23 0.17
CA ALA A 64 -3.46 20.58 -0.09
C ALA A 64 -3.74 21.32 1.23
N GLN A 65 -4.32 20.63 2.21
CA GLN A 65 -4.51 21.14 3.57
C GLN A 65 -3.18 21.44 4.25
N LEU A 66 -2.19 20.55 4.14
CA LEU A 66 -0.85 20.80 4.66
C LEU A 66 -0.21 22.04 4.01
N CYS A 67 -0.28 22.14 2.69
CA CYS A 67 0.23 23.30 1.97
C CYS A 67 -0.46 24.61 2.40
N ALA A 68 -1.75 24.56 2.75
CA ALA A 68 -2.46 25.71 3.29
C ALA A 68 -1.97 26.07 4.70
N ALA A 69 -1.83 25.09 5.59
CA ALA A 69 -1.34 25.28 6.95
C ALA A 69 0.09 25.83 6.99
N ILE A 70 0.98 25.35 6.11
CA ILE A 70 2.34 25.89 5.95
C ILE A 70 2.30 27.37 5.54
N ARG A 71 1.47 27.72 4.56
CA ARG A 71 1.36 29.12 4.07
C ARG A 71 0.75 30.07 5.11
N ASP A 72 -0.04 29.55 6.04
CA ASP A 72 -0.62 30.30 7.16
C ASP A 72 0.34 30.44 8.35
N GLY A 73 1.53 29.82 8.30
CA GLY A 73 2.53 29.87 9.36
C GLY A 73 2.24 28.94 10.55
N ALA A 74 1.28 28.02 10.42
CA ALA A 74 0.86 27.12 11.50
C ALA A 74 1.98 26.18 12.00
N HIS A 75 3.05 26.03 11.21
CA HIS A 75 4.19 25.17 11.52
C HIS A 75 5.52 25.93 11.69
N ASP A 76 5.52 27.26 11.70
CA ASP A 76 6.75 28.07 11.77
C ASP A 76 7.57 27.76 13.02
N ALA A 77 6.90 27.50 14.14
CA ALA A 77 7.54 27.17 15.42
C ALA A 77 8.10 25.74 15.49
N CYS A 78 7.70 24.85 14.57
CA CYS A 78 8.09 23.44 14.53
C CYS A 78 8.52 23.00 13.13
N TRP A 79 9.14 23.92 12.38
CA TRP A 79 9.48 23.70 10.98
C TRP A 79 10.41 22.49 10.78
N ASP A 80 11.44 22.39 11.62
CA ASP A 80 12.42 21.30 11.54
C ASP A 80 11.75 19.94 11.75
N ASP A 81 10.89 19.82 12.77
CA ASP A 81 10.14 18.60 13.06
C ASP A 81 9.20 18.21 11.91
N LEU A 82 8.53 19.20 11.30
CA LEU A 82 7.66 18.98 10.15
C LEU A 82 8.45 18.43 8.95
N ILE A 83 9.60 19.02 8.65
CA ILE A 83 10.44 18.61 7.53
C ILE A 83 11.03 17.22 7.77
N THR A 84 11.51 16.92 8.98
CA THR A 84 11.98 15.58 9.34
C THR A 84 10.89 14.54 9.13
N ARG A 85 9.68 14.82 9.61
CA ARG A 85 8.54 13.92 9.42
C ARG A 85 8.19 13.71 7.95
N LEU A 86 8.14 14.78 7.15
CA LEU A 86 7.87 14.70 5.72
C LEU A 86 8.93 13.89 4.98
N LEU A 87 10.19 14.05 5.38
CA LEU A 87 11.30 13.28 4.82
C LEU A 87 11.18 11.80 5.16
N ASP A 88 10.90 11.47 6.42
CA ASP A 88 10.70 10.07 6.85
C ASP A 88 9.53 9.41 6.10
N GLU A 89 8.40 10.10 5.99
CA GLU A 89 7.24 9.64 5.20
C GLU A 89 7.62 9.41 3.72
N THR A 90 8.42 10.30 3.15
CA THR A 90 8.90 10.18 1.76
C THR A 90 9.88 9.02 1.58
N VAL A 91 10.80 8.82 2.53
CA VAL A 91 11.77 7.71 2.50
C VAL A 91 11.03 6.37 2.49
N VAL A 92 10.05 6.21 3.38
CA VAL A 92 9.22 4.99 3.45
C VAL A 92 8.44 4.78 2.14
N ALA A 93 7.93 5.85 1.50
CA ALA A 93 7.27 5.77 0.19
C ALA A 93 8.18 5.31 -0.92
N VAL A 94 9.36 5.90 -1.01
CA VAL A 94 10.31 5.62 -2.06
C VAL A 94 10.89 4.22 -1.88
N GLU A 95 11.17 3.78 -0.65
CA GLU A 95 11.64 2.42 -0.38
C GLU A 95 10.69 1.35 -0.91
N VAL A 96 9.38 1.57 -0.82
CA VAL A 96 8.39 0.61 -1.31
C VAL A 96 8.17 0.75 -2.81
N THR A 97 7.95 1.97 -3.30
CA THR A 97 7.50 2.19 -4.68
C THR A 97 8.64 2.16 -5.70
N ARG A 98 9.81 2.71 -5.35
CA ARG A 98 10.99 2.92 -6.22
C ARG A 98 12.31 2.87 -5.43
N PRO A 99 12.65 1.74 -4.80
CA PRO A 99 13.84 1.62 -3.95
C PRO A 99 15.15 1.96 -4.67
N GLU A 100 15.19 1.80 -6.00
CA GLU A 100 16.35 2.15 -6.83
C GLU A 100 16.70 3.65 -6.81
N LEU A 101 15.72 4.51 -6.51
CA LEU A 101 15.90 5.96 -6.44
C LEU A 101 16.23 6.45 -5.02
N LEU A 102 16.17 5.58 -4.01
CA LEU A 102 16.47 5.97 -2.63
C LEU A 102 17.99 6.15 -2.45
N ASP A 103 18.39 7.34 -2.00
CA ASP A 103 19.80 7.65 -1.72
C ASP A 103 20.36 6.67 -0.67
N PRO A 104 21.63 6.20 -0.80
CA PRO A 104 22.24 5.31 0.18
C PRO A 104 22.16 5.78 1.64
N MET A 105 22.16 7.10 1.89
CA MET A 105 22.04 7.67 3.24
C MET A 105 20.70 7.34 3.92
N HIS A 106 19.65 7.06 3.15
CA HIS A 106 18.31 6.77 3.65
C HIS A 106 17.96 5.28 3.61
N ARG A 107 18.87 4.41 3.14
CA ARG A 107 18.66 2.97 3.18
C ARG A 107 18.93 2.46 4.59
N ALA A 108 18.04 1.63 5.13
CA ALA A 108 18.32 0.93 6.38
C ALA A 108 19.66 0.17 6.24
N ILE A 109 20.60 0.44 7.15
CA ILE A 109 21.84 -0.32 7.23
C ILE A 109 21.44 -1.77 7.56
N PRO A 110 21.82 -2.77 6.74
CA PRO A 110 21.44 -4.17 6.94
C PRO A 110 21.97 -4.76 8.25
#